data_AF-A0A8S9IRM5-F1
#
_entry.id   AF-A0A8S9IRM5-F1
#
_cell.length_a   1.000
_cell.length_b   1.000
_cell.length_c   1.000
_cell.angle_alpha   90.00
_cell.angle_beta   90.00
_cell.angle_gamma   90.00
#
_symmetry.space_group_name_H-M   'P 1'
#
loop_
_entity.id
_entity.type
_entity.pdbx_description
1 polymer ?
#
loop_
_entity_poly.entity_id
_entity_poly.type
_entity_poly.pdbx_seq_one_letter_code
_entity_poly.pdbx_strand_id
1 'polypeptide(L)'
;MPILEKLLHLKIVRLWDRSFGGSRMICSMDGFPQLLELQFVGLEEWEEWTVEEGSMPLLHTLLIGYCPKLKELPDGLPFINSLKVLSFSLNAR
;
A
#
# COMPACT_ATOMS: atom_id res chain seq x y z
N MET A 1 2.01 1.24 -8.85
CA MET A 1 2.90 0.07 -8.71
C MET A 1 2.76 -0.66 -10.03
N PRO A 2 3.39 -0.13 -11.10
CA PRO A 2 2.85 -0.19 -12.45
C PRO A 2 2.76 -1.59 -13.05
N ILE A 3 3.56 -2.54 -12.56
CA ILE A 3 3.53 -3.94 -13.01
C ILE A 3 2.56 -4.76 -12.14
N LEU A 4 2.65 -4.64 -10.81
CA LEU A 4 1.85 -5.44 -9.88
C LEU A 4 0.35 -5.13 -9.99
N GLU A 5 -0.02 -3.86 -10.16
CA GLU A 5 -1.43 -3.44 -10.22
C GLU A 5 -2.17 -3.94 -11.46
N LYS A 6 -1.43 -4.33 -12.50
CA LYS A 6 -1.95 -4.93 -13.74
C LYS A 6 -2.19 -6.44 -13.62
N LEU A 7 -1.74 -7.08 -12.54
CA LEU A 7 -1.98 -8.49 -12.28
C LEU A 7 -3.39 -8.64 -11.69
N LEU A 8 -4.39 -8.80 -12.56
CA LEU A 8 -5.82 -8.73 -12.22
C LEU A 8 -6.30 -9.77 -11.19
N HIS A 9 -5.53 -10.83 -10.97
CA HIS A 9 -5.84 -11.90 -10.00
C HIS A 9 -5.00 -11.83 -8.72
N LEU A 10 -4.20 -10.77 -8.55
CA LEU A 10 -3.35 -10.61 -7.39
C LEU A 10 -4.19 -10.30 -6.16
N LYS A 11 -4.15 -11.21 -5.17
CA LYS A 11 -4.92 -11.11 -3.93
C LYS A 11 -4.12 -10.58 -2.75
N ILE A 12 -2.81 -10.78 -2.77
CA ILE A 12 -1.92 -10.45 -1.66
C ILE A 12 -0.66 -9.81 -2.24
N VAL A 13 -0.28 -8.67 -1.70
CA VAL A 13 1.00 -8.00 -1.95
C VAL A 13 1.70 -7.81 -0.62
N ARG A 14 2.93 -8.28 -0.52
CA ARG A 14 3.80 -8.06 0.63
C ARG A 14 5.12 -7.51 0.13
N LEU A 15 5.39 -6.26 0.48
CA LEU A 15 6.64 -5.57 0.20
C LEU A 15 7.37 -5.40 1.52
N TRP A 16 8.44 -6.16 1.69
CA TRP A 16 9.26 -6.19 2.90
C TRP A 16 10.63 -5.56 2.66
N ASP A 17 11.54 -5.69 3.61
CA ASP A 17 12.88 -5.09 3.59
C ASP A 17 13.53 -5.13 2.20
N ARG A 18 13.92 -3.95 1.70
CA ARG A 18 14.62 -3.78 0.42
C ARG A 18 13.84 -4.26 -0.82
N SER A 19 12.54 -4.56 -0.73
CA SER A 19 11.72 -4.91 -1.91
C SER A 19 11.39 -3.71 -2.79
N PHE A 20 11.57 -2.50 -2.27
CA PHE A 20 11.32 -1.25 -2.97
C PHE A 20 12.39 -0.24 -2.63
N GLY A 21 13.12 0.22 -3.65
CA GLY A 21 14.16 1.26 -3.52
C GLY A 21 13.73 2.64 -4.03
N GLY A 22 12.45 2.83 -4.35
CA GLY A 22 11.91 4.13 -4.74
C GLY A 22 11.41 4.92 -3.54
N SER A 23 11.17 6.21 -3.74
CA SER A 23 10.59 7.08 -2.70
C SER A 23 9.09 7.28 -2.81
N ARG A 24 8.49 6.95 -3.96
CA ARG A 24 7.07 7.26 -4.25
C ARG A 24 6.34 6.04 -4.80
N MET A 25 5.20 5.71 -4.21
CA MET A 25 4.28 4.70 -4.72
C MET A 25 2.96 5.34 -5.12
N ILE A 26 2.42 4.91 -6.26
CA ILE A 26 1.10 5.31 -6.75
C ILE A 26 0.28 4.04 -6.94
N CYS A 27 -0.94 3.98 -6.43
CA CYS A 27 -1.94 2.97 -6.81
C CYS A 27 -2.97 3.67 -7.70
N SER A 28 -2.96 3.36 -8.99
CA SER A 28 -3.81 4.04 -9.96
C SER A 28 -5.27 3.59 -9.87
N MET A 29 -6.16 4.40 -10.44
CA MET A 29 -7.56 4.05 -10.73
C MET A 29 -7.60 2.69 -11.45
N ASP A 30 -8.55 1.83 -11.07
CA ASP A 30 -8.70 0.45 -11.54
C ASP A 30 -7.52 -0.49 -11.26
N GLY A 31 -6.47 -0.01 -10.58
CA GLY A 31 -5.36 -0.82 -10.14
C GLY A 31 -5.78 -1.81 -9.05
N PHE A 32 -5.23 -3.03 -9.12
CA PHE A 32 -5.44 -4.07 -8.10
C PHE A 32 -6.92 -4.44 -7.86
N PRO A 33 -7.67 -4.87 -8.89
CA PRO A 33 -9.11 -5.11 -8.78
C PRO A 33 -9.51 -6.23 -7.81
N GLN A 34 -8.58 -7.14 -7.47
CA GLN A 34 -8.82 -8.29 -6.58
C GLN A 34 -7.94 -8.33 -5.33
N LEU A 35 -7.22 -7.23 -5.03
CA LEU A 35 -6.30 -7.21 -3.90
C LEU A 35 -7.08 -7.20 -2.58
N LEU A 36 -6.76 -8.13 -1.69
CA LEU A 36 -7.37 -8.31 -0.38
C LEU A 36 -6.44 -7.86 0.75
N GLU A 37 -5.13 -8.06 0.57
CA GLU A 37 -4.12 -7.76 1.58
C GLU A 37 -2.93 -7.01 0.97
N LEU A 38 -2.56 -5.92 1.61
CA LEU A 38 -1.39 -5.11 1.27
C LEU A 38 -0.53 -4.90 2.51
N GLN A 39 0.74 -5.30 2.43
CA GLN A 39 1.71 -5.07 3.50
C GLN A 39 2.92 -4.30 2.99
N PHE A 40 3.29 -3.28 3.75
CA PHE A 40 4.54 -2.53 3.60
C PHE A 40 5.33 -2.64 4.90
N VAL A 41 6.46 -3.33 4.86
CA VAL A 41 7.32 -3.52 6.05
C VAL A 41 8.76 -3.17 5.70
N GLY A 42 9.43 -2.34 6.51
CA GLY A 42 10.86 -2.11 6.33
C GLY A 42 11.24 -1.34 5.05
N LEU A 43 10.34 -0.49 4.55
CA LEU A 43 10.59 0.30 3.34
C LEU A 43 11.29 1.62 3.71
N GLU A 44 12.62 1.55 3.89
CA GLU A 44 13.45 2.63 4.42
C GLU A 44 13.42 3.92 3.59
N GLU A 45 13.32 3.80 2.27
CA GLU A 45 13.37 4.94 1.33
C GLU A 45 11.99 5.50 0.94
N TRP A 46 10.91 4.85 1.37
CA TRP A 46 9.55 5.20 0.96
C TRP A 46 9.03 6.44 1.69
N GLU A 47 8.72 7.50 0.93
CA GLU A 47 8.30 8.81 1.45
C GLU A 47 6.84 9.13 1.19
N GLU A 48 6.36 8.86 -0.02
CA GLU A 48 5.02 9.26 -0.47
C GLU A 48 4.23 8.08 -1.00
N TRP A 49 2.95 8.10 -0.66
CA TRP A 49 1.98 7.16 -1.17
C TRP A 49 0.78 7.91 -1.73
N THR A 50 0.38 7.57 -2.96
CA THR A 50 -0.82 8.10 -3.60
C THR A 50 -1.75 6.93 -3.91
N VAL A 51 -3.03 7.09 -3.56
CA VAL A 51 -4.10 6.16 -3.91
C VAL A 51 -5.14 6.97 -4.67
N GLU A 52 -5.35 6.62 -5.94
CA GLU A 52 -6.40 7.26 -6.74
C GLU A 52 -7.78 6.67 -6.40
N GLU A 53 -8.82 7.47 -6.58
CA GLU A 53 -10.20 6.99 -6.43
C GLU A 53 -10.46 5.80 -7.36
N GLY A 54 -11.11 4.76 -6.84
CA GLY A 54 -11.35 3.50 -7.56
C GLY A 54 -10.21 2.48 -7.50
N SER A 55 -9.08 2.81 -6.88
CA SER A 55 -7.99 1.85 -6.66
C SER A 55 -8.33 0.84 -5.56
N MET A 56 -7.87 -0.41 -5.72
CA MET A 56 -7.94 -1.48 -4.70
C MET A 56 -9.34 -1.65 -4.06
N PRO A 57 -10.43 -1.79 -4.84
CA PRO A 57 -11.80 -1.75 -4.33
C PRO A 57 -12.13 -2.86 -3.32
N LEU A 58 -11.35 -3.95 -3.27
CA LEU A 58 -11.55 -5.11 -2.41
C LEU A 58 -10.53 -5.23 -1.26
N LEU A 59 -9.70 -4.21 -1.02
CA LEU A 59 -8.66 -4.28 0.01
C LEU A 59 -9.26 -4.35 1.40
N HIS A 60 -9.02 -5.46 2.09
CA HIS A 60 -9.53 -5.70 3.44
C HIS A 60 -8.51 -5.40 4.53
N THR A 61 -7.23 -5.61 4.24
CA THR A 61 -6.15 -5.51 5.23
C THR A 61 -5.01 -4.68 4.69
N LEU A 62 -4.68 -3.62 5.42
CA LEU A 62 -3.50 -2.80 5.21
C LEU A 62 -2.62 -2.86 6.46
N LEU A 63 -1.37 -3.27 6.26
CA LEU A 63 -0.33 -3.25 7.29
C LEU A 63 0.83 -2.36 6.84
N ILE A 64 1.20 -1.42 7.69
CA ILE A 64 2.39 -0.58 7.49
C ILE A 64 3.27 -0.72 8.73
N GLY A 65 4.53 -1.10 8.55
CA GLY A 65 5.46 -1.31 9.64
C GLY A 65 6.88 -0.91 9.30
N TYR A 66 7.62 -0.30 10.21
CA TYR A 66 9.04 0.01 9.98
C TYR A 66 9.31 0.80 8.67
N CYS A 67 8.47 1.79 8.35
CA CYS A 67 8.63 2.68 7.21
C CYS A 67 8.97 4.10 7.73
N PRO A 68 10.25 4.41 7.99
CA PRO A 68 10.65 5.62 8.72
C PRO A 68 10.49 6.93 7.95
N LYS A 69 10.52 6.88 6.62
CA LYS A 69 10.43 8.08 5.76
C LYS A 69 9.01 8.40 5.29
N LEU A 70 8.04 7.50 5.52
CA LEU A 70 6.66 7.71 5.09
C LEU A 70 6.07 8.90 5.86
N LYS A 71 5.74 9.98 5.15
CA LYS A 71 5.32 11.24 5.76
C LYS A 71 3.90 11.17 6.30
N GLU A 72 2.99 10.63 5.50
CA GLU A 72 1.56 10.56 5.80
C GLU A 72 0.89 9.42 5.03
N LEU A 73 -0.34 9.11 5.42
CA LEU A 73 -1.21 8.21 4.66
C LEU A 73 -1.82 8.96 3.46
N PRO A 74 -2.09 8.27 2.34
CA PRO A 74 -2.69 8.89 1.17
C PRO A 74 -4.09 9.41 1.48
N ASP A 75 -4.41 10.60 0.98
CA ASP A 75 -5.78 11.16 1.02
C ASP A 75 -6.83 10.29 0.34
N GLY A 76 -6.40 9.35 -0.52
CA GLY A 76 -7.28 8.37 -1.16
C GLY A 76 -7.58 7.14 -0.32
N LEU A 77 -6.96 6.97 0.86
CA LEU A 77 -7.25 5.84 1.75
C LEU A 77 -8.74 5.75 2.16
N PRO A 78 -9.44 6.85 2.48
CA PRO A 78 -10.88 6.84 2.78
C PRO A 78 -11.77 6.36 1.63
N PHE A 79 -11.29 6.33 0.38
CA PHE A 79 -12.07 5.80 -0.75
C PHE A 79 -12.14 4.26 -0.75
N ILE A 80 -11.31 3.59 0.05
CA ILE A 80 -11.27 2.13 0.18
C ILE A 80 -12.32 1.67 1.20
N ASN A 81 -13.58 1.65 0.77
CA ASN A 81 -14.73 1.27 1.61
C ASN A 81 -14.70 -0.20 2.11
N SER A 82 -13.85 -1.06 1.53
CA SER A 82 -13.71 -2.47 1.91
C SER A 82 -12.71 -2.70 3.05
N LEU A 83 -11.96 -1.67 3.46
CA LEU A 83 -10.91 -1.79 4.46
C LEU A 83 -11.49 -2.12 5.83
N LYS A 84 -11.07 -3.25 6.40
CA LYS A 84 -11.52 -3.74 7.72
C LYS A 84 -10.42 -3.67 8.77
N VAL A 85 -9.17 -3.84 8.35
CA VAL A 85 -8.02 -3.88 9.24
C VAL A 85 -6.99 -2.88 8.74
N LEU A 86 -6.69 -1.90 9.57
CA LEU A 86 -5.58 -0.98 9.40
C LEU A 86 -4.64 -1.14 10.60
N SER A 87 -3.41 -1.58 10.36
CA SER A 87 -2.44 -1.85 11.42
C SER A 87 -1.12 -1.13 11.16
N PHE A 88 -0.58 -0.53 12.21
CA PHE A 88 0.73 0.09 12.23
C PHE A 88 1.63 -0.62 13.24
N SER A 89 2.84 -1.01 12.84
CA SER A 89 3.87 -1.49 13.79
C SER A 89 5.03 -0.50 13.85
N LEU A 90 5.34 -0.04 15.07
CA LEU A 90 6.18 1.13 15.35
C LEU A 90 7.57 1.08 14.71
N ASN A 91 7.96 2.21 14.12
CA ASN A 91 9.35 2.59 13.94
C ASN A 91 9.94 2.83 15.35
N ALA A 92 10.91 2.02 15.79
CA ALA A 92 11.63 2.34 17.02
C ALA A 92 12.29 3.71 16.87
N ARG A 93 12.11 4.58 17.88
CA ARG A 93 12.69 5.93 17.95
C ARG A 93 14.21 5.90 17.99
#